data_AF-A0A8H7K952-F1
#
_entry.id   AF-A0A8H7K952-F1
#
_cell.length_a   1.000
_cell.length_b   1.000
_cell.length_c   1.000
_cell.angle_alpha   90.00
_cell.angle_beta   90.00
_cell.angle_gamma   90.00
#
_symmetry.space_group_name_H-M   'P 1'
#
loop_
_entity.id
_entity.type
_entity.pdbx_description
1 polymer ?
#
loop_
_entity_poly.entity_id
_entity_poly.type
_entity_poly.pdbx_seq_one_letter_code
_entity_poly.pdbx_strand_id
1 'polypeptide(L)' 'MPTISVDKYKLYEALGQKFTTEEFEDLCFEYGIELDEDTENEERPIVNGEQEPPS' A
#
# COMPACT_ATOMS: atom_id res chain seq x y z
N MET A 1 -1.93 5.75 -16.00
CA MET A 1 -3.11 5.27 -15.27
C MET A 1 -3.34 6.20 -14.09
N PRO A 2 -4.58 6.40 -13.61
CA PRO A 2 -4.76 7.06 -12.32
C PRO A 2 -4.17 6.17 -11.22
N THR A 3 -3.29 6.72 -10.38
CA THR A 3 -2.72 6.03 -9.21
C THR A 3 -3.50 6.43 -7.97
N ILE A 4 -3.80 5.46 -7.10
CA ILE A 4 -4.48 5.68 -5.82
C ILE A 4 -3.59 5.14 -4.71
N SER A 5 -3.02 6.04 -3.92
CA SER A 5 -2.29 5.70 -2.70
C SER A 5 -3.28 5.30 -1.60
N VAL A 6 -2.96 4.24 -0.87
CA VAL A 6 -3.80 3.67 0.19
C VAL A 6 -2.92 3.15 1.33
N ASP A 7 -3.38 3.34 2.56
CA ASP A 7 -2.75 2.76 3.73
C ASP A 7 -2.81 1.22 3.67
N LYS A 8 -1.66 0.58 3.45
CA LYS A 8 -1.47 -0.87 3.31
C LYS A 8 -2.14 -1.66 4.44
N TYR A 9 -1.95 -1.23 5.69
CA TYR A 9 -2.47 -1.97 6.83
C TYR A 9 -3.98 -1.85 6.94
N LYS A 10 -4.54 -0.65 6.68
CA LYS A 10 -6.01 -0.48 6.64
C LYS A 10 -6.64 -1.28 5.52
N LEU A 11 -5.97 -1.36 4.35
CA LEU A 11 -6.44 -2.19 3.25
C LEU A 11 -6.46 -3.67 3.66
N TYR A 12 -5.39 -4.18 4.26
CA TYR A 12 -5.31 -5.57 4.71
C TYR A 12 -6.33 -5.89 5.81
N GLU A 13 -6.57 -4.96 6.74
CA GLU A 13 -7.65 -5.09 7.73
C GLU A 13 -9.04 -5.15 7.07
N ALA A 14 -9.30 -4.31 6.06
CA ALA A 14 -10.55 -4.31 5.32
C ALA A 14 -10.76 -5.60 4.50
N LEU A 15 -9.67 -6.18 3.98
CA LEU A 15 -9.67 -7.47 3.28
C LEU A 15 -9.75 -8.66 4.25
N GLY A 16 -9.46 -8.46 5.54
CA GLY A 16 -9.47 -9.52 6.56
C GLY A 16 -8.29 -10.49 6.47
N GLN A 17 -7.28 -10.19 5.65
CA GLN A 17 -6.10 -11.01 5.44
C GLN A 17 -4.87 -10.11 5.22
N LYS A 18 -3.72 -10.54 5.72
CA LYS A 18 -2.43 -9.94 5.39
C LYS A 18 -1.81 -10.68 4.21
N PHE A 19 -1.23 -9.92 3.30
CA PHE A 19 -0.58 -10.43 2.10
C PHE A 19 0.90 -10.07 2.15
N THR A 20 1.74 -10.99 1.68
CA THR A 20 3.09 -10.65 1.21
C THR A 20 2.99 -9.82 -0.06
N THR A 21 4.08 -9.14 -0.45
CA THR A 21 4.10 -8.31 -1.67
C THR A 21 3.75 -9.13 -2.91
N GLU A 22 4.33 -10.32 -3.07
CA GLU A 22 4.05 -11.23 -4.20
C GLU A 22 2.57 -11.66 -4.25
N GLU A 23 1.99 -12.06 -3.11
CA GLU A 23 0.57 -12.43 -3.06
C GLU A 23 -0.36 -11.24 -3.38
N PHE A 24 0.04 -10.03 -2.99
CA PHE A 24 -0.75 -8.83 -3.28
C PHE A 24 -0.62 -8.39 -4.75
N GLU A 25 0.56 -8.56 -5.37
CA GLU A 25 0.78 -8.35 -6.80
C GLU A 25 -0.09 -9.31 -7.64
N ASP A 26 -0.09 -10.60 -7.29
CA ASP A 26 -0.94 -11.60 -7.95
C ASP A 26 -2.42 -11.23 -7.82
N LEU A 27 -2.85 -10.82 -6.62
CA LEU A 27 -4.21 -10.33 -6.40
C LEU A 27 -4.53 -9.11 -7.27
N CYS A 28 -3.63 -8.13 -7.38
CA CYS A 28 -3.84 -6.97 -8.24
C CYS A 28 -4.03 -7.38 -9.70
N PHE A 29 -3.21 -8.32 -10.19
CA PHE A 29 -3.29 -8.84 -11.56
C PHE A 29 -4.65 -9.50 -11.86
N GLU A 30 -5.20 -10.28 -10.93
CA GLU A 30 -6.51 -10.92 -11.08
C GLU A 30 -7.65 -9.90 -11.29
N TYR A 31 -7.52 -8.70 -10.73
CA TYR A 31 -8.51 -7.62 -10.82
C TYR A 31 -8.17 -6.56 -11.89
N GLY A 32 -7.09 -6.75 -12.64
CA GLY A 32 -6.63 -5.80 -13.66
C GLY A 32 -6.10 -4.48 -13.08
N ILE A 33 -5.59 -4.55 -11.85
CA ILE A 33 -4.90 -3.46 -11.15
C ILE A 33 -3.40 -3.77 -11.19
N GLU A 34 -2.57 -2.73 -11.23
CA GLU A 34 -1.12 -2.87 -11.14
C GLU A 34 -0.66 -2.31 -9.79
N LEU A 35 0.19 -3.07 -9.08
CA LEU A 35 0.88 -2.56 -7.91
C LEU A 35 2.04 -1.68 -8.37
N ASP A 36 2.12 -0.45 -7.87
CA ASP A 36 3.17 0.51 -8.25
C ASP A 36 4.42 0.34 -7.38
N GLU A 37 4.33 0.68 -6.09
CA GLU A 37 5.44 0.61 -5.13
C GLU A 37 4.94 0.35 -3.71
N ASP A 38 5.68 -0.46 -2.95
CA ASP A 38 5.44 -0.72 -1.52
C ASP A 38 6.36 0.17 -0.66
N THR A 39 5.82 1.32 -0.25
CA THR A 39 6.58 2.36 0.46
C THR A 39 6.71 2.13 1.98
N GLU A 40 6.35 0.94 2.48
CA GLU A 40 6.33 0.61 3.92
C GLU A 40 7.66 0.93 4.62
N ASN A 41 8.79 0.74 3.92
CA ASN A 41 10.15 0.89 4.48
C ASN A 41 10.83 2.21 4.07
N GLU A 42 10.12 3.14 3.43
CA GLU A 42 10.71 4.38 2.94
C GLU A 42 10.77 5.48 4.01
N GLU A 43 11.78 6.33 3.93
CA GLU A 43 11.86 7.52 4.79
C GLU A 43 10.79 8.54 4.36
N ARG A 44 9.70 8.59 5.13
CA ARG A 44 8.62 9.54 4.91
C ARG A 44 8.95 10.90 5.54
N PRO A 45 8.56 12.01 4.89
CA PRO A 45 8.79 13.34 5.41
C PRO A 45 8.04 13.57 6.73
N ILE A 46 8.63 14.43 7.55
CA ILE A 46 8.04 14.86 8.81
C ILE A 46 7.28 16.15 8.55
N VAL A 47 5.97 16.15 8.74
CA VAL A 47 5.08 17.30 8.58
C VAL A 47 4.47 17.62 9.93
N ASN A 48 4.61 18.86 10.39
CA ASN A 48 4.15 19.32 11.71
C ASN A 48 4.71 18.52 12.91
N GLY A 49 5.90 17.91 12.75
CA GLY A 49 6.54 17.11 13.81
C GLY A 49 6.08 15.66 13.88
N GLU A 50 5.17 15.24 12.99
CA GLU A 50 4.74 13.84 12.85
C GLU A 50 5.20 13.31 11.49
N GLN A 51 5.60 12.04 11.44
CA GLN A 51 5.90 11.38 10.17
C GLN A 51 4.59 11.11 9.43
N GLU A 52 4.53 11.44 8.14
CA GLU A 52 3.33 11.19 7.34
C GLU A 52 2.92 9.70 7.37
N PRO A 53 1.61 9.39 7.35
CA PRO A 53 1.14 8.00 7.25
C PRO A 53 1.68 7.35 5.98
N PRO A 54 1.82 6.02 5.96
CA PRO A 54 2.30 5.32 4.76
C PRO A 54 1.28 5.54 3.64
N SER A 55 1.78 5.91 2.47
CA SER A 55 1.00 6.07 1.24
C SER A 55 0.69 4.76 0.57
#